data_AF-A0A352NTE5-F1
#
_entry.id   AF-A0A352NTE5-F1
#
_cell.length_a   1.000
_cell.length_b   1.000
_cell.length_c   1.000
_cell.angle_alpha   90.00
_cell.angle_beta   90.00
_cell.angle_gamma   90.00
#
_symmetry.space_group_name_H-M   'P 1'
#
loop_
_entity.id
_entity.type
_entity.pdbx_description
1 polymer ?
#
loop_
_entity_poly.entity_id
_entity_poly.type
_entity_poly.pdbx_seq_one_letter_code
_entity_poly.pdbx_strand_id
1 'polypeptide(L)'
;MKVFAIAPYNGLKELILQLAENEKDIDLQAEVGDLDLGVEIAKKAQRMSADIIISRGGTAELIQREVDIPVVDIEVSGYDILRVVTLAS
;
A
#
# COMPACT_ATOMS: atom_id res chain seq x y z
N MET A 1 -16.49 -0.85 -1.19
CA MET A 1 -15.53 -0.70 -0.06
C MET A 1 -14.45 0.30 -0.47
N LYS A 2 -14.14 1.30 0.35
CA LYS A 2 -13.14 2.33 0.07
C LYS A 2 -11.77 1.89 0.53
N VAL A 3 -10.88 1.61 -0.42
CA VAL A 3 -9.51 1.15 -0.16
C VAL A 3 -8.54 2.26 -0.51
N PHE A 4 -7.59 2.55 0.38
CA PHE A 4 -6.52 3.49 0.09
C PHE A 4 -5.17 2.81 0.11
N ALA A 5 -4.50 2.75 -1.03
CA ALA A 5 -3.17 2.16 -1.17
C ALA A 5 -2.07 3.23 -1.06
N ILE A 6 -1.04 2.96 -0.27
CA ILE A 6 0.13 3.82 -0.09
C ILE A 6 1.36 3.00 -0.45
N ALA A 7 1.88 3.22 -1.64
CA ALA A 7 3.01 2.47 -2.17
C ALA A 7 4.33 3.24 -1.96
N PRO A 8 5.45 2.56 -1.68
CA PRO A 8 6.74 3.21 -1.48
C PRO A 8 7.35 3.76 -2.79
N TYR A 9 6.85 3.33 -3.95
CA TYR A 9 7.28 3.83 -5.27
C TYR A 9 6.18 3.66 -6.33
N ASN A 10 6.31 4.41 -7.44
CA ASN A 10 5.30 4.47 -8.50
C ASN A 10 4.95 3.11 -9.13
N GLY A 11 5.94 2.27 -9.43
CA GLY A 11 5.68 0.97 -10.06
C GLY A 11 4.75 0.05 -9.25
N LEU A 12 4.82 0.08 -7.90
CA LEU A 12 3.88 -0.69 -7.08
C LEU A 12 2.50 -0.04 -7.07
N LYS A 13 2.41 1.30 -7.02
CA LYS A 13 1.14 2.03 -7.14
C LYS A 13 0.41 1.67 -8.43
N GLU A 14 1.11 1.71 -9.56
CA GLU A 14 0.56 1.38 -10.87
C GLU A 14 0.07 -0.07 -10.92
N LEU A 15 0.85 -1.01 -10.40
CA LEU A 15 0.44 -2.41 -10.31
C LEU A 15 -0.84 -2.59 -9.50
N ILE A 16 -0.97 -1.93 -8.34
CA ILE A 16 -2.17 -2.01 -7.50
C ILE A 16 -3.39 -1.46 -8.26
N LEU A 17 -3.25 -0.29 -8.91
CA LEU A 17 -4.33 0.31 -9.69
C LEU A 17 -4.78 -0.61 -10.84
N GLN A 18 -3.83 -1.18 -11.58
CA GLN A 18 -4.12 -2.12 -12.66
C GLN A 18 -4.86 -3.37 -12.18
N LEU A 19 -4.48 -3.92 -11.02
CA LEU A 19 -5.18 -5.07 -10.45
C LEU A 19 -6.61 -4.69 -10.01
N ALA A 20 -6.79 -3.49 -9.45
CA ALA A 20 -8.08 -2.99 -8.99
C ALA A 20 -9.08 -2.73 -10.13
N GLU A 21 -8.63 -2.49 -11.37
CA GLU A 21 -9.53 -2.28 -12.53
C GLU A 21 -10.52 -3.44 -12.74
N ASN A 22 -10.16 -4.66 -12.30
CA ASN A 22 -11.00 -5.84 -12.43
C ASN A 22 -11.94 -6.07 -11.23
N GLU A 23 -11.80 -5.28 -10.16
CA GLU A 23 -12.52 -5.45 -8.89
C GLU A 23 -13.68 -4.45 -8.77
N LYS A 24 -14.90 -4.88 -9.11
CA LYS A 24 -16.08 -3.98 -9.19
C LYS A 24 -16.61 -3.50 -7.83
N ASP A 25 -16.28 -4.19 -6.75
CA ASP A 25 -16.81 -3.90 -5.41
C ASP A 25 -15.87 -3.01 -4.57
N ILE A 26 -14.75 -2.61 -5.16
CA ILE A 26 -13.69 -1.84 -4.51
C ILE A 26 -13.55 -0.47 -5.18
N ASP A 27 -13.70 0.58 -4.36
CA ASP A 27 -13.32 1.94 -4.72
C ASP A 27 -11.89 2.15 -4.21
N LEU A 28 -10.91 1.93 -5.09
CA LEU A 28 -9.49 2.01 -4.75
C LEU A 28 -8.87 3.32 -5.21
N GLN A 29 -8.23 4.02 -4.28
CA GLN A 29 -7.33 5.14 -4.55
C GLN A 29 -5.91 4.77 -4.15
N ALA A 30 -4.90 5.33 -4.82
CA ALA A 30 -3.51 5.02 -4.52
C ALA A 30 -2.59 6.24 -4.65
N GLU A 31 -1.68 6.39 -3.68
CA GLU A 31 -0.63 7.42 -3.66
C GLU A 31 0.76 6.81 -3.41
N VAL A 32 1.80 7.58 -3.74
CA VAL A 32 3.17 7.22 -3.38
C VAL A 32 3.55 7.91 -2.08
N GLY A 33 4.00 7.13 -1.11
CA GLY A 33 4.49 7.62 0.18
C GLY A 33 5.30 6.54 0.89
N ASP A 34 6.46 6.93 1.43
CA ASP A 34 7.33 6.04 2.19
C ASP A 34 7.52 6.60 3.61
N LEU A 35 7.55 5.70 4.59
CA LEU A 35 7.70 5.97 6.01
C LEU A 35 6.79 7.12 6.49
N ASP A 36 7.38 8.21 6.98
CA ASP A 36 6.66 9.36 7.55
C ASP A 36 5.68 9.99 6.55
N LEU A 37 6.05 10.08 5.27
CA LEU A 37 5.15 10.59 4.23
C LEU A 37 3.93 9.69 4.07
N GLY A 38 4.13 8.37 4.14
CA GLY A 38 3.04 7.40 4.12
C GLY A 38 2.08 7.57 5.31
N VAL A 39 2.61 7.86 6.49
CA VAL A 39 1.80 8.16 7.69
C VAL A 39 0.95 9.42 7.50
N GLU A 40 1.52 10.50 6.94
CA GLU A 40 0.77 11.73 6.69
C GLU A 40 -0.39 11.52 5.70
N ILE A 41 -0.15 10.75 4.65
CA ILE A 41 -1.15 10.38 3.64
C ILE A 41 -2.22 9.50 4.28
N ALA A 42 -1.83 8.49 5.06
CA ALA A 42 -2.74 7.58 5.75
C ALA A 42 -3.71 8.32 6.69
N LYS A 43 -3.20 9.28 7.47
CA LYS A 43 -4.05 10.12 8.34
C LYS A 43 -5.06 10.95 7.54
N LYS A 44 -4.68 11.43 6.34
CA LYS A 44 -5.61 12.12 5.42
C LYS A 44 -6.67 11.15 4.88
N ALA A 45 -6.26 9.98 4.43
CA ALA A 45 -7.15 8.94 3.92
C ALA A 45 -8.19 8.50 4.97
N GLN A 46 -7.77 8.30 6.23
CA GLN A 46 -8.68 8.02 7.35
C GLN A 46 -9.72 9.14 7.51
N ARG A 47 -9.31 10.42 7.50
CA ARG A 47 -10.25 11.55 7.58
C ARG A 47 -11.20 11.62 6.38
N MET A 48 -10.78 11.10 5.24
CA MET A 48 -11.60 10.96 4.04
C MET A 48 -12.49 9.70 4.06
N SER A 49 -12.59 9.03 5.21
CA SER A 49 -13.41 7.83 5.44
C SER A 49 -13.01 6.66 4.54
N ALA A 50 -11.71 6.39 4.41
CA ALA A 50 -11.22 5.11 3.90
C ALA A 50 -11.58 3.99 4.89
N ASP A 51 -12.01 2.83 4.37
CA ASP A 51 -12.37 1.66 5.19
C ASP A 51 -11.14 0.85 5.57
N ILE A 52 -10.11 0.85 4.71
CA ILE A 52 -8.88 0.07 4.88
C ILE A 52 -7.71 0.72 4.14
N ILE A 53 -6.50 0.56 4.69
CA ILE A 53 -5.25 0.99 4.06
C ILE A 53 -4.43 -0.22 3.63
N ILE A 54 -3.82 -0.15 2.45
CA ILE A 54 -2.85 -1.14 1.97
C ILE A 54 -1.49 -0.43 1.83
N SER A 55 -0.42 -0.99 2.39
CA SER A 55 0.94 -0.43 2.25
C SER A 55 1.99 -1.54 2.27
N ARG A 56 3.27 -1.21 2.52
CA ARG A 56 4.35 -2.19 2.51
C ARG A 56 5.43 -1.95 3.57
N GLY A 57 5.82 -3.03 4.26
CA GLY A 57 6.97 -3.12 5.15
C GLY A 57 6.94 -2.08 6.27
N GLY A 58 8.07 -1.44 6.55
CA GLY A 58 8.18 -0.45 7.62
C GLY A 58 7.18 0.70 7.52
N THR A 59 6.75 1.07 6.31
CA THR A 59 5.71 2.09 6.10
C THR A 59 4.34 1.60 6.58
N ALA A 60 3.99 0.34 6.30
CA ALA A 60 2.75 -0.27 6.82
C ALA A 60 2.76 -0.35 8.35
N GLU A 61 3.88 -0.77 8.94
CA GLU A 61 4.05 -0.83 10.40
C GLU A 61 3.86 0.54 11.08
N LEU A 62 4.44 1.59 10.50
CA LEU A 62 4.30 2.95 11.01
C LEU A 62 2.87 3.46 10.89
N ILE A 63 2.22 3.25 9.74
CA ILE A 63 0.83 3.64 9.53
C ILE A 63 -0.08 2.96 10.56
N GLN A 64 0.08 1.65 10.77
CA GLN A 64 -0.75 0.87 11.69
C GLN A 64 -0.71 1.36 13.14
N ARG A 65 0.37 2.03 13.56
CA ARG A 65 0.48 2.63 14.90
C ARG A 65 -0.26 3.96 15.03
N GLU A 66 -0.58 4.59 13.90
CA GLU A 66 -0.95 6.00 13.81
C GLU A 66 -2.38 6.23 13.27
N VAL A 67 -3.07 5.17 12.85
CA VAL A 67 -4.44 5.18 12.33
C VAL A 67 -5.30 4.14 13.06
N ASP A 68 -6.60 4.37 13.10
CA ASP A 68 -7.58 3.53 13.79
C ASP A 68 -8.24 2.50 12.86
N ILE A 69 -8.05 2.64 11.55
CA ILE A 69 -8.59 1.73 10.53
C ILE A 69 -7.62 0.59 10.21
N PRO A 70 -8.11 -0.57 9.72
CA PRO A 70 -7.25 -1.69 9.38
C PRO A 70 -6.18 -1.33 8.34
N VAL A 71 -4.98 -1.86 8.54
CA VAL A 71 -3.83 -1.70 7.64
C VAL A 71 -3.35 -3.09 7.21
N VAL A 72 -3.26 -3.30 5.91
CA VAL A 72 -2.76 -4.54 5.29
C VAL A 72 -1.35 -4.29 4.78
N ASP A 73 -0.40 -5.09 5.24
CA ASP A 73 0.97 -5.09 4.75
C ASP A 73 1.11 -6.01 3.53
N ILE A 74 1.67 -5.49 2.44
CA ILE A 74 2.12 -6.28 1.29
C ILE A 74 3.46 -6.91 1.64
N GLU A 75 3.43 -8.11 2.21
CA GLU A 75 4.66 -8.83 2.55
C GLU A 75 5.56 -9.08 1.32
N VAL A 76 6.87 -8.93 1.49
CA VAL A 76 7.87 -9.35 0.51
C VAL A 76 8.42 -10.70 0.95
N SER A 77 8.23 -11.74 0.14
CA SER A 77 8.74 -13.06 0.47
C SER A 77 10.23 -13.20 0.13
N GLY A 78 10.92 -14.12 0.80
CA GLY A 78 12.31 -14.46 0.45
C GLY A 78 12.46 -14.97 -0.99
N TYR A 79 11.41 -15.61 -1.54
CA TYR A 79 11.36 -16.02 -2.94
C TYR A 79 11.39 -14.83 -3.90
N ASP A 80 10.66 -13.76 -3.59
CA ASP A 80 10.63 -12.54 -4.41
C ASP A 80 12.03 -11.92 -4.51
N ILE A 81 12.77 -11.87 -3.40
CA ILE A 81 14.14 -11.37 -3.35
C ILE A 81 15.07 -12.25 -4.19
N LEU A 82 15.04 -13.58 -3.98
CA LEU A 82 15.87 -14.53 -4.73
C LEU A 82 15.63 -14.46 -6.24
N ARG A 83 14.36 -14.31 -6.65
CA ARG A 83 13.97 -14.18 -8.05
C ARG A 83 14.56 -12.92 -8.68
N VAL A 84 14.50 -11.77 -7.99
CA VAL A 84 15.07 -10.50 -8.49
C VAL A 84 16.58 -10.61 -8.68
N VAL A 85 17.30 -11.19 -7.71
CA VAL A 85 18.76 -11.38 -7.82
C VAL A 85 19.12 -12.28 -9.01
N THR A 86 18.37 -13.38 -9.19
CA THR A 86 18.61 -14.33 -10.29
C THR A 86 18.34 -13.72 -11.66
N LEU A 87 17.34 -12.86 -11.81
CA LEU A 87 17.01 -12.18 -13.07
C LEU A 87 17.97 -11.02 -13.41
N ALA A 88 18.67 -10.47 -12.41
CA ALA A 88 19.67 -9.42 -12.58
C ALA A 88 21.08 -9.97 -12.84
N SER A 89 21.23 -11.30 -12.85
CA SER A 89 22.47 -12.04 -13.15
C SER A 89 22.53 -12.44 -14.61
#